data_AF-A0A1Q8V5R9-F1
#
_entry.id   AF-A0A1Q8V5R9-F1
#
_cell.length_a   1.000
_cell.length_b   1.000
_cell.length_c   1.000
_cell.angle_alpha   90.00
_cell.angle_beta   90.00
_cell.angle_gamma   90.00
#
_symmetry.space_group_name_H-M   'P 1'
#
loop_
_entity.id
_entity.type
_entity.pdbx_description
1 polymer ?
#
loop_
_entity_poly.entity_id
_entity_poly.type
_entity_poly.pdbx_seq_one_letter_code
_entity_poly.pdbx_strand_id
1 'polypeptide(L)'
;GALALSGQGLRDVTRIAASDPRLWSAIIVGNAGPVVDLLRRISDDLSALITGIEAAVCDPDGSEHTAPGAARVVAPGAVGAVTDVMTRGNLGRARIPGKHGGAPRRYTEVQVLVPDAAGELGRLFSDVGAAGVNIEDFSLEHSAGQSAGIALISVLPAAALRLEEALDARGWRVVAG
;
A
#
# COMPACT_ATOMS: atom_id res chain seq x y z
N GLY A 1 -4.44 20.49 -13.00
CA GLY A 1 -3.64 19.46 -13.72
C GLY A 1 -3.45 18.26 -12.81
N ALA A 2 -3.23 17.06 -13.38
CA ALA A 2 -3.21 15.78 -12.66
C ALA A 2 -2.29 15.73 -11.41
N LEU A 3 -1.25 16.58 -11.33
CA LEU A 3 -0.37 16.72 -10.17
C LEU A 3 -1.08 17.15 -8.88
N ALA A 4 -2.19 17.89 -8.96
CA ALA A 4 -2.91 18.38 -7.78
C ALA A 4 -3.61 17.26 -6.97
N LEU A 5 -3.79 16.08 -7.56
CA LEU A 5 -4.41 14.91 -6.92
C LEU A 5 -3.38 13.89 -6.40
N SER A 6 -2.10 14.25 -6.41
CA SER A 6 -1.01 13.34 -6.02
C SER A 6 -0.90 13.24 -4.49
N GLY A 7 -1.44 12.16 -3.94
CA GLY A 7 -1.30 11.80 -2.52
C GLY A 7 0.06 11.18 -2.17
N GLN A 8 0.19 10.74 -0.90
CA GLN A 8 1.44 10.17 -0.39
C GLN A 8 1.90 8.92 -1.14
N GLY A 9 0.97 8.04 -1.53
CA GLY A 9 1.30 6.81 -2.27
C GLY A 9 2.06 7.04 -3.58
N LEU A 10 1.74 8.11 -4.33
CA LEU A 10 2.49 8.45 -5.55
C LEU A 10 3.90 8.95 -5.22
N ARG A 11 4.08 9.70 -4.13
CA ARG A 11 5.39 10.18 -3.68
C ARG A 11 6.29 9.02 -3.26
N ASP A 12 5.73 8.01 -2.59
CA ASP A 12 6.50 6.84 -2.15
C ASP A 12 6.98 5.99 -3.33
N VAL A 13 6.11 5.76 -4.33
CA VAL A 13 6.46 5.03 -5.57
C VAL A 13 7.52 5.78 -6.39
N THR A 14 7.43 7.11 -6.46
CA THR A 14 8.35 7.94 -7.25
C THR A 14 9.60 8.40 -6.50
N ARG A 15 9.72 8.08 -5.21
CA ARG A 15 10.85 8.50 -4.36
C ARG A 15 12.22 8.19 -4.96
N ILE A 16 12.37 7.02 -5.59
CA ILE A 16 13.65 6.59 -6.19
C ILE A 16 14.03 7.42 -7.44
N ALA A 17 13.07 8.04 -8.11
CA ALA A 17 13.31 8.82 -9.32
C ALA A 17 14.09 10.12 -9.05
N ALA A 18 14.16 10.57 -7.79
CA ALA A 18 14.99 11.69 -7.36
C ALA A 18 16.49 11.37 -7.22
N SER A 19 16.89 10.12 -7.47
CA SER A 19 18.29 9.67 -7.38
C SER A 19 19.16 10.22 -8.53
N ASP A 20 20.49 10.14 -8.38
CA ASP A 20 21.45 10.56 -9.43
C ASP A 20 21.27 9.74 -10.74
N PRO A 21 20.92 10.40 -11.86
CA PRO A 21 20.78 9.72 -13.15
C PRO A 21 22.06 9.03 -13.65
N ARG A 22 23.25 9.55 -13.31
CA ARG A 22 24.53 8.98 -13.76
C ARG A 22 24.78 7.63 -13.10
N LEU A 23 24.50 7.53 -11.79
CA LEU A 23 24.59 6.29 -11.04
C LEU A 23 23.64 5.24 -11.61
N TRP A 24 22.37 5.60 -11.81
CA TRP A 24 21.37 4.68 -12.37
C TRP A 24 21.70 4.23 -13.79
N SER A 25 22.24 5.12 -14.62
CA SER A 25 22.69 4.77 -15.97
C SER A 25 23.78 3.69 -15.94
N ALA A 26 24.77 3.83 -15.06
CA ALA A 26 25.83 2.84 -14.89
C ALA A 26 25.28 1.48 -14.41
N ILE A 27 24.36 1.49 -13.44
CA ILE A 27 23.72 0.28 -12.91
C ILE A 27 22.92 -0.44 -14.01
N ILE A 28 22.09 0.29 -14.75
CA ILE A 28 21.21 -0.29 -15.78
C ILE A 28 22.04 -0.83 -16.95
N VAL A 29 23.02 -0.07 -17.46
CA VAL A 29 23.88 -0.54 -18.55
C VAL A 29 24.70 -1.75 -18.11
N GLY A 30 25.20 -1.78 -16.89
CA GLY A 30 25.92 -2.93 -16.33
C GLY A 30 25.06 -4.19 -16.19
N ASN A 31 23.74 -4.06 -16.16
CA ASN A 31 22.77 -5.16 -16.02
C ASN A 31 21.82 -5.28 -17.22
N ALA A 32 22.23 -4.79 -18.39
CA ALA A 32 21.32 -4.58 -19.52
C ALA A 32 20.54 -5.83 -19.95
N GLY A 33 21.17 -7.02 -19.98
CA GLY A 33 20.50 -8.26 -20.38
C GLY A 33 19.27 -8.59 -19.52
N PRO A 34 19.46 -8.88 -18.22
CA PRO A 34 18.34 -9.15 -17.31
C PRO A 34 17.32 -8.01 -17.24
N VAL A 35 17.76 -6.75 -17.33
CA VAL A 35 16.87 -5.58 -17.32
C VAL A 35 15.99 -5.55 -18.57
N VAL A 36 16.55 -5.76 -19.76
CA VAL A 36 15.79 -5.80 -21.02
C VAL A 36 14.76 -6.92 -20.99
N ASP A 37 15.13 -8.11 -20.51
CA ASP A 37 14.20 -9.23 -20.40
C ASP A 37 13.03 -8.92 -19.45
N LEU A 38 13.31 -8.24 -18.34
CA LEU A 38 12.26 -7.81 -17.41
C LEU A 38 11.37 -6.72 -18.00
N LEU A 39 11.94 -5.71 -18.65
CA LEU A 39 11.19 -4.62 -19.28
C LEU A 39 10.26 -5.15 -20.39
N ARG A 40 10.70 -6.15 -21.16
CA ARG A 40 9.85 -6.82 -22.16
C ARG A 40 8.64 -7.50 -21.52
N ARG A 41 8.85 -8.28 -20.45
CA ARG A 41 7.74 -8.91 -19.72
C ARG A 41 6.75 -7.90 -19.16
N ILE A 42 7.26 -6.79 -18.61
CA ILE A 42 6.39 -5.68 -18.13
C ILE A 42 5.61 -5.07 -19.29
N SER A 43 6.25 -4.86 -20.45
CA SER A 43 5.57 -4.36 -21.65
C SER A 43 4.46 -5.30 -22.10
N ASP A 44 4.72 -6.61 -22.15
CA ASP A 44 3.74 -7.62 -22.56
C ASP A 44 2.54 -7.65 -21.59
N ASP A 45 2.81 -7.57 -20.28
CA ASP A 45 1.78 -7.49 -19.23
C ASP A 45 0.91 -6.24 -19.39
N LEU A 46 1.52 -5.08 -19.66
CA LEU A 46 0.80 -3.82 -19.89
C LEU A 46 -0.03 -3.89 -21.17
N SER A 47 0.50 -4.46 -22.26
CA SER A 47 -0.24 -4.67 -23.50
C SER A 47 -1.46 -5.56 -23.30
N ALA A 48 -1.32 -6.67 -22.57
CA ALA A 48 -2.44 -7.55 -22.24
C ALA A 48 -3.52 -6.84 -21.42
N LEU A 49 -3.12 -6.02 -20.44
CA LEU A 49 -4.06 -5.23 -19.65
C LEU A 49 -4.80 -4.21 -20.52
N ILE A 50 -4.07 -3.47 -21.37
CA ILE A 50 -4.66 -2.48 -22.30
C ILE A 50 -5.72 -3.15 -23.17
N THR A 51 -5.39 -4.25 -23.85
CA THR A 51 -6.35 -4.99 -24.68
C THR A 51 -7.56 -5.48 -23.87
N GLY A 52 -7.34 -5.90 -22.62
CA GLY A 52 -8.42 -6.34 -21.74
C GLY A 52 -9.41 -5.22 -21.38
N ILE A 53 -8.91 -4.01 -21.11
CA ILE A 53 -9.74 -2.86 -20.70
C ILE A 53 -10.30 -2.06 -21.89
N GLU A 54 -9.70 -2.15 -23.08
CA GLU A 54 -10.23 -1.57 -24.33
C GLU A 54 -11.69 -2.01 -24.57
N ALA A 55 -12.02 -3.25 -24.22
CA ALA A 55 -13.38 -3.78 -24.31
C ALA A 55 -14.41 -3.06 -23.41
N ALA A 56 -13.97 -2.30 -22.41
CA ALA A 56 -14.81 -1.51 -21.51
C ALA A 56 -14.82 -0.01 -21.84
N VAL A 57 -14.14 0.42 -22.91
CA VAL A 57 -14.17 1.82 -23.36
C VAL A 57 -15.53 2.08 -24.02
N CYS A 58 -16.39 2.85 -23.36
CA CYS A 58 -17.62 3.38 -23.97
C CYS A 58 -17.31 4.59 -24.85
N ASP A 59 -18.09 4.76 -25.91
CA ASP A 59 -18.08 5.98 -26.72
C ASP A 59 -18.48 7.19 -25.86
N PRO A 60 -17.65 8.24 -25.76
CA PRO A 60 -17.97 9.44 -24.97
C PRO A 60 -19.23 10.18 -25.46
N ASP A 61 -19.64 10.01 -26.72
CA ASP A 61 -20.87 10.61 -27.28
C ASP A 61 -22.07 9.65 -27.28
N GLY A 62 -21.89 8.41 -26.81
CA GLY A 62 -22.94 7.40 -26.72
C GLY A 62 -23.86 7.60 -25.51
N SER A 63 -25.15 7.28 -25.66
CA SER A 63 -26.16 7.37 -24.59
C SER A 63 -25.89 6.52 -23.35
N GLU A 64 -24.83 5.69 -23.36
CA GLU A 64 -24.38 4.85 -22.26
C GLU A 64 -23.40 5.56 -21.31
N HIS A 65 -22.84 6.72 -21.70
CA HIS A 65 -21.98 7.53 -20.82
C HIS A 65 -22.82 8.37 -19.83
N THR A 66 -23.54 7.71 -18.93
CA THR A 66 -24.32 8.38 -17.88
C THR A 66 -23.64 8.25 -16.52
N ALA A 67 -22.99 9.34 -16.09
CA ALA A 67 -22.57 9.68 -14.72
C ALA A 67 -21.58 8.74 -13.96
N PRO A 68 -20.75 9.29 -13.05
CA PRO A 68 -19.91 8.49 -12.15
C PRO A 68 -20.79 7.59 -11.27
N GLY A 69 -20.67 6.27 -11.42
CA GLY A 69 -21.41 5.27 -10.63
C GLY A 69 -22.39 4.39 -11.41
N ALA A 70 -22.58 4.59 -12.72
CA ALA A 70 -23.43 3.71 -13.54
C ALA A 70 -22.67 2.93 -14.61
N ALA A 71 -21.63 2.18 -14.22
CA ALA A 71 -21.07 1.14 -15.09
C ALA A 71 -22.01 -0.08 -15.08
N ARG A 72 -23.12 -0.04 -15.83
CA ARG A 72 -24.10 -1.15 -15.83
C ARG A 72 -23.75 -2.29 -16.79
N VAL A 73 -22.77 -2.11 -17.66
CA VAL A 73 -22.23 -3.21 -18.47
C VAL A 73 -20.73 -3.26 -18.27
N VAL A 74 -20.33 -3.88 -17.16
CA VAL A 74 -18.93 -4.19 -16.94
C VAL A 74 -18.55 -5.28 -17.94
N ALA A 75 -17.79 -4.94 -18.98
CA ALA A 75 -17.30 -5.92 -19.94
C ALA A 75 -16.56 -7.02 -19.17
N PRO A 76 -17.02 -8.29 -19.19
CA PRO A 76 -16.43 -9.35 -18.38
C PRO A 76 -14.91 -9.52 -18.64
N GLY A 77 -14.45 -9.21 -19.85
CA GLY A 77 -13.03 -9.19 -20.21
C GLY A 77 -12.19 -8.16 -19.46
N ALA A 78 -12.73 -6.96 -19.21
CA ALA A 78 -12.03 -5.88 -18.52
C ALA A 78 -11.84 -6.18 -17.03
N VAL A 79 -12.87 -6.70 -16.36
CA VAL A 79 -12.75 -7.14 -14.96
C VAL A 79 -11.77 -8.30 -14.84
N GLY A 80 -11.83 -9.27 -15.75
CA GLY A 80 -10.89 -10.39 -15.79
C GLY A 80 -9.43 -9.89 -15.88
N ALA A 81 -9.16 -8.99 -16.83
CA ALA A 81 -7.81 -8.44 -17.03
C ALA A 81 -7.28 -7.68 -15.81
N VAL A 82 -8.11 -6.83 -15.19
CA VAL A 82 -7.72 -6.09 -13.96
C VAL A 82 -7.50 -7.05 -12.80
N THR A 83 -8.40 -8.03 -12.61
CA THR A 83 -8.31 -9.01 -11.52
C THR A 83 -7.06 -9.87 -11.64
N ASP A 84 -6.66 -10.25 -12.86
CA ASP A 84 -5.44 -11.01 -13.10
C ASP A 84 -4.19 -10.23 -12.66
N VAL A 85 -4.02 -9.00 -13.16
CA VAL A 85 -2.88 -8.14 -12.82
C VAL A 85 -2.79 -7.90 -11.31
N MET A 86 -3.92 -7.59 -10.66
CA MET A 86 -3.97 -7.38 -9.21
C MET A 86 -3.64 -8.65 -8.43
N THR A 87 -4.13 -9.81 -8.87
CA THR A 87 -3.85 -11.10 -8.23
C THR A 87 -2.36 -11.43 -8.32
N ARG A 88 -1.75 -11.29 -9.50
CA ARG A 88 -0.31 -11.50 -9.71
C ARG A 88 0.52 -10.51 -8.89
N GLY A 89 0.11 -9.25 -8.83
CA GLY A 89 0.73 -8.21 -8.01
C GLY A 89 0.71 -8.56 -6.51
N ASN A 90 -0.44 -8.98 -5.99
CA ASN A 90 -0.60 -9.41 -4.61
C ASN A 90 0.27 -10.63 -4.26
N LEU A 91 0.31 -11.63 -5.15
CA LEU A 91 1.18 -12.79 -4.99
C LEU A 91 2.66 -12.42 -5.03
N GLY A 92 3.06 -11.48 -5.89
CA GLY A 92 4.41 -10.94 -5.94
C GLY A 92 4.78 -10.22 -4.64
N ARG A 93 3.90 -9.33 -4.16
CA ARG A 93 4.08 -8.61 -2.90
C ARG A 93 4.26 -9.57 -1.71
N ALA A 94 3.45 -10.63 -1.64
CA ALA A 94 3.52 -11.61 -0.56
C ALA A 94 4.86 -12.37 -0.50
N ARG A 95 5.65 -12.38 -1.59
CA ARG A 95 6.97 -13.01 -1.64
C ARG A 95 8.10 -12.09 -1.19
N ILE A 96 7.87 -10.78 -1.08
CA ILE A 96 8.90 -9.83 -0.67
C ILE A 96 9.26 -10.11 0.80
N PRO A 97 10.52 -10.50 1.11
CA PRO A 97 10.92 -10.74 2.49
C PRO A 97 10.80 -9.46 3.31
N GLY A 98 10.42 -9.58 4.58
CA GLY A 98 10.45 -8.43 5.50
C GLY A 98 11.85 -7.83 5.61
N LYS A 99 11.94 -6.60 6.14
CA LYS A 99 13.15 -5.76 6.28
C LYS A 99 14.42 -6.42 6.84
N HIS A 100 14.38 -7.67 7.31
CA HIS A 100 15.49 -8.38 7.94
C HIS A 100 15.83 -9.72 7.23
N GLY A 101 15.31 -9.98 6.03
CA GLY A 101 15.75 -11.11 5.18
C GLY A 101 15.49 -12.53 5.73
N GLY A 102 14.81 -12.65 6.87
CA GLY A 102 14.37 -13.93 7.44
C GLY A 102 13.06 -14.42 6.84
N ALA A 103 12.68 -15.67 7.18
CA ALA A 103 11.36 -16.24 6.83
C ALA A 103 10.22 -15.24 7.13
N PRO A 104 9.13 -15.23 6.33
CA PRO A 104 8.03 -14.29 6.51
C PRO A 104 7.55 -14.34 7.97
N ARG A 105 7.93 -13.36 8.79
CA ARG A 105 7.43 -13.24 10.14
C ARG A 105 5.99 -12.78 9.99
N ARG A 106 5.05 -13.65 10.36
CA ARG A 106 3.65 -13.25 10.48
C ARG A 106 3.58 -12.24 11.60
N TYR A 107 3.22 -11.01 11.26
CA TYR A 107 2.92 -9.97 12.23
C TYR A 107 1.41 -9.93 12.47
N THR A 108 1.03 -9.50 13.66
CA THR A 108 -0.35 -9.15 14.00
C THR A 108 -0.41 -7.64 14.12
N GLU A 109 -1.41 -7.02 13.52
CA GLU A 109 -1.64 -5.58 13.59
C GLU A 109 -2.55 -5.25 14.78
N VAL A 110 -2.11 -4.32 15.63
CA VAL A 110 -2.91 -3.71 16.68
C VAL A 110 -3.30 -2.31 16.21
N GLN A 111 -4.60 -2.05 16.10
CA GLN A 111 -5.11 -0.77 15.60
C GLN A 111 -5.46 0.15 16.77
N VAL A 112 -4.91 1.36 16.78
CA VAL A 112 -5.05 2.31 17.87
C VAL A 112 -5.54 3.64 17.34
N LEU A 113 -6.61 4.18 17.92
CA LEU A 113 -7.07 5.53 17.60
C LEU A 113 -6.14 6.55 18.26
N VAL A 114 -5.50 7.39 17.45
CA VAL A 114 -4.58 8.45 17.90
C VAL A 114 -5.26 9.81 17.74
N PRO A 115 -5.47 10.56 18.84
CA PRO A 115 -5.98 11.93 18.74
C PRO A 115 -5.03 12.83 17.93
N ASP A 116 -5.58 13.74 17.14
CA ASP A 116 -4.79 14.74 16.41
C ASP A 116 -4.34 15.88 17.35
N ALA A 117 -3.41 15.56 18.24
CA ALA A 117 -2.81 16.50 19.20
C ALA A 117 -1.30 16.30 19.31
N ALA A 118 -0.58 17.39 19.59
CA ALA A 118 0.87 17.36 19.72
C ALA A 118 1.32 16.40 20.84
N GLY A 119 2.23 15.48 20.51
CA GLY A 119 2.83 14.55 21.47
C GLY A 119 2.14 13.18 21.59
N GLU A 120 0.95 12.98 21.00
CA GLU A 120 0.22 11.70 21.13
C GLU A 120 0.98 10.51 20.55
N LEU A 121 1.66 10.67 19.41
CA LEU A 121 2.52 9.61 18.85
C LEU A 121 3.71 9.29 19.76
N GLY A 122 4.30 10.30 20.41
CA GLY A 122 5.39 10.10 21.35
C GLY A 122 4.93 9.34 22.60
N ARG A 123 3.73 9.68 23.10
CA ARG A 123 3.08 8.96 24.19
C ARG A 123 2.79 7.51 23.80
N LEU A 124 2.22 7.28 22.61
CA LEU A 124 1.92 5.94 22.11
C LEU A 124 3.18 5.05 22.07
N PHE A 125 4.28 5.54 21.48
CA PHE A 125 5.53 4.78 21.44
C PHE A 125 6.13 4.53 22.82
N SER A 126 6.00 5.50 23.74
CA SER A 126 6.46 5.34 25.13
C SER A 126 5.66 4.27 25.86
N ASP A 127 4.34 4.24 25.67
CA ASP A 127 3.44 3.27 26.29
C ASP A 127 3.65 1.86 25.74
N VAL A 128 3.88 1.71 24.42
CA VAL A 128 4.28 0.45 23.79
C VAL A 128 5.60 -0.07 24.37
N GLY A 129 6.60 0.82 24.52
CA GLY A 129 7.88 0.49 25.13
C GLY A 129 7.75 0.06 26.59
N ALA A 130 6.90 0.74 27.37
CA ALA A 130 6.60 0.38 28.75
C ALA A 130 5.87 -0.97 28.89
N ALA A 131 5.14 -1.40 27.86
CA ALA A 131 4.55 -2.74 27.78
C ALA A 131 5.58 -3.84 27.42
N GLY A 132 6.83 -3.46 27.13
CA GLY A 132 7.89 -4.38 26.74
C GLY A 132 7.66 -5.00 25.36
N VAL A 133 6.93 -4.31 24.47
CA VAL A 133 6.59 -4.80 23.13
C VAL A 133 7.43 -4.07 22.09
N ASN A 134 8.06 -4.83 21.18
CA ASN A 134 8.78 -4.26 20.05
C ASN A 134 7.82 -3.94 18.91
N ILE A 135 8.00 -2.78 18.28
CA ILE A 135 7.26 -2.38 17.08
C ILE A 135 8.02 -2.87 15.85
N GLU A 136 7.39 -3.73 15.08
CA GLU A 136 7.97 -4.31 13.87
C GLU A 136 7.69 -3.44 12.65
N ASP A 137 6.52 -2.81 12.61
CA ASP A 137 6.17 -1.81 11.60
C ASP A 137 5.12 -0.85 12.16
N PHE A 138 5.05 0.34 11.57
CA PHE A 138 4.12 1.40 11.97
C PHE A 138 3.58 2.11 10.73
N SER A 139 2.26 2.17 10.62
CA SER A 139 1.56 3.00 9.65
C SER A 139 0.56 3.90 10.36
N LEU A 140 0.30 5.08 9.80
CA LEU A 140 -0.68 6.03 10.34
C LEU A 140 -1.62 6.45 9.21
N GLU A 141 -2.87 6.04 9.31
CA GLU A 141 -3.92 6.37 8.36
C GLU A 141 -4.73 7.57 8.85
N HIS A 142 -5.00 8.53 7.96
CA HIS A 142 -5.85 9.69 8.23
C HIS A 142 -7.04 9.66 7.29
N SER A 143 -8.26 9.70 7.85
CA SER A 143 -9.47 9.95 7.08
C SER A 143 -9.69 11.45 6.95
N ALA A 144 -9.90 11.94 5.72
CA ALA A 144 -10.20 13.35 5.48
C ALA A 144 -11.47 13.76 6.25
N GLY A 145 -11.34 14.69 7.20
CA GLY A 145 -12.45 15.24 7.98
C GLY A 145 -12.65 14.67 9.39
N GLN A 146 -11.79 13.74 9.86
CA GLN A 146 -11.80 13.28 11.26
C GLN A 146 -10.60 13.81 12.05
N SER A 147 -10.82 14.24 13.29
CA SER A 147 -9.79 14.76 14.22
C SER A 147 -8.98 13.67 14.93
N ALA A 148 -8.92 12.46 14.35
CA ALA A 148 -8.16 11.33 14.88
C ALA A 148 -7.64 10.46 13.73
N GLY A 149 -6.39 10.02 13.85
CA GLY A 149 -5.78 9.04 12.96
C GLY A 149 -5.90 7.61 13.51
N ILE A 150 -5.78 6.61 12.64
CA ILE A 150 -5.67 5.21 13.06
C ILE A 150 -4.21 4.80 12.88
N ALA A 151 -3.55 4.48 14.00
CA ALA A 151 -2.22 3.89 13.99
C ALA A 151 -2.32 2.37 13.87
N LEU A 152 -1.65 1.80 12.87
CA LEU A 152 -1.48 0.37 12.68
C LEU A 152 -0.10 -0.02 13.20
N ILE A 153 -0.06 -0.76 14.32
CA ILE A 153 1.18 -1.22 14.95
C ILE A 153 1.36 -2.71 14.66
N SER A 154 2.34 -3.05 13.82
CA SER A 154 2.70 -4.45 13.58
C SER A 154 3.59 -4.98 14.69
N VAL A 155 3.19 -6.09 15.32
CA VAL A 155 3.94 -6.76 16.38
C VAL A 155 4.00 -8.28 16.17
N LEU A 156 4.83 -8.96 16.96
CA LEU A 156 4.79 -10.43 16.99
C LEU A 156 3.44 -10.93 17.54
N PRO A 157 2.85 -12.02 17.00
CA PRO A 157 1.54 -12.51 17.41
C PRO A 157 1.42 -12.77 18.93
N ALA A 158 2.48 -13.28 19.55
CA ALA A 158 2.54 -13.53 21.00
C ALA A 158 2.58 -12.25 21.86
N ALA A 159 2.73 -11.08 21.25
CA ALA A 159 2.75 -9.79 21.91
C ALA A 159 1.49 -8.95 21.68
N ALA A 160 0.63 -9.32 20.72
CA ALA A 160 -0.56 -8.55 20.35
C ALA A 160 -1.52 -8.36 21.53
N LEU A 161 -1.99 -9.44 22.15
CA LEU A 161 -2.94 -9.37 23.27
C LEU A 161 -2.39 -8.53 24.44
N ARG A 162 -1.12 -8.73 24.80
CA ARG A 162 -0.47 -7.93 25.85
C ARG A 162 -0.44 -6.44 25.50
N LEU A 163 -0.18 -6.12 24.24
CA LEU A 163 -0.14 -4.73 23.78
C LEU A 163 -1.53 -4.10 23.83
N GLU A 164 -2.56 -4.82 23.35
CA GLU A 164 -3.95 -4.36 23.38
C GLU A 164 -4.40 -4.04 24.82
N GLU A 165 -4.20 -4.98 25.75
CA GLU A 165 -4.53 -4.79 27.17
C GLU A 165 -3.74 -3.63 27.80
N ALA A 166 -2.45 -3.52 27.49
CA ALA A 166 -1.60 -2.48 28.04
C ALA A 166 -1.96 -1.07 27.54
N LEU A 167 -2.40 -0.96 26.29
CA LEU A 167 -2.83 0.29 25.68
C LEU A 167 -4.24 0.67 26.17
N ASP A 168 -5.16 -0.28 26.23
CA ASP A 168 -6.51 -0.06 26.76
C ASP A 168 -6.47 0.43 28.23
N ALA A 169 -5.64 -0.22 29.06
CA ALA A 169 -5.40 0.19 30.45
C ALA A 169 -4.80 1.61 30.59
N ARG A 170 -4.19 2.15 29.53
CA ARG A 170 -3.62 3.50 29.47
C ARG A 170 -4.53 4.52 28.79
N GLY A 171 -5.77 4.12 28.49
CA GLY A 171 -6.81 4.97 27.92
C GLY A 171 -6.73 5.13 26.40
N TRP A 172 -5.94 4.30 25.72
CA TRP A 172 -5.99 4.22 24.27
C TRP A 172 -7.23 3.46 23.82
N ARG A 173 -7.88 3.91 22.75
CA ARG A 173 -8.94 3.13 22.11
C ARG A 173 -8.33 2.18 21.10
N VAL A 174 -8.23 0.91 21.47
CA VAL A 174 -7.84 -0.17 20.58
C VAL A 174 -9.07 -0.60 19.79
N VAL A 175 -8.95 -0.62 18.46
CA VAL A 175 -10.01 -1.09 17.56
C VAL A 175 -9.72 -2.57 17.31
N ALA A 176 -10.47 -3.46 17.95
CA ALA A 176 -10.35 -4.89 17.70
C ALA A 176 -10.67 -5.17 16.22
N GLY A 177 -9.72 -5.81 15.53
CA GLY A 177 -9.88 -6.32 14.16
C GLY A 177 -10.51 -7.70 14.13
#